data_AF-X7ZVV0-F1
#
_entry.id   AF-X7ZVV0-F1
#
_cell.length_a   1.000
_cell.length_b   1.000
_cell.length_c   1.000
_cell.angle_alpha   90.00
_cell.angle_beta   90.00
_cell.angle_gamma   90.00
#
_symmetry.space_group_name_H-M   'P 1'
#
loop_
_entity.id
_entity.type
_entity.pdbx_description
1 polymer ?
#
loop_
_entity_poly.entity_id
_entity_poly.type
_entity_poly.pdbx_seq_one_letter_code
_entity_poly.pdbx_strand_id
1 'polypeptide(L)'
;MARLGLPPDTLPDREDPTQWPDGKRRLAEILRTRPRDEWTAVFDGSDACVSPVLSLDEAPITRTRWPGRRSSTSAAPFSLRRHPVQQDARRRATAPPQPGADTEAVLRDWGLTDLVREATT
;
A
#
# COMPACT_ATOMS: atom_id res chain seq x y z
N MET A 1 -10.07 24.86 1.96
CA MET A 1 -10.08 25.73 3.17
C MET A 1 -11.23 25.43 4.11
N ALA A 2 -12.49 25.40 3.63
CA ALA A 2 -13.68 25.24 4.48
C ALA A 2 -13.65 24.04 5.46
N ARG A 3 -13.18 22.87 5.02
CA ARG A 3 -13.08 21.67 5.90
C ARG A 3 -12.00 21.76 6.98
N LEU A 4 -11.01 22.65 6.83
CA LEU A 4 -10.06 22.97 7.89
C LEU A 4 -10.66 23.93 8.94
N GLY A 5 -11.90 24.39 8.74
CA GLY A 5 -12.53 25.41 9.57
C GLY A 5 -11.91 26.80 9.37
N LEU A 6 -11.24 27.04 8.24
CA LEU A 6 -10.57 28.30 7.95
C LEU A 6 -11.36 29.18 6.98
N PRO A 7 -11.40 30.50 7.22
CA PRO A 7 -11.73 31.49 6.19
C PRO A 7 -10.84 31.30 4.94
N PRO A 8 -11.36 31.62 3.74
CA PRO A 8 -10.63 31.43 2.48
C PRO A 8 -9.29 32.18 2.39
N ASP A 9 -9.12 33.28 3.15
CA ASP A 9 -7.91 34.14 3.08
C ASP A 9 -6.91 33.87 4.22
N THR A 10 -7.07 32.75 4.94
CA THR A 10 -6.27 32.46 6.15
C THR A 10 -4.87 31.91 5.85
N LEU A 11 -4.67 31.32 4.66
CA LEU A 11 -3.37 30.81 4.25
C LEU A 11 -2.76 31.78 3.23
N PRO A 12 -1.42 31.95 3.27
CA PRO A 12 -0.70 32.70 2.26
C PRO A 12 -0.88 32.11 0.87
N ASP A 13 -0.49 32.88 -0.15
CA ASP A 13 -0.59 32.45 -1.54
C ASP A 13 0.23 31.17 -1.77
N ARG A 14 -0.44 30.12 -2.26
CA ARG A 14 0.19 28.84 -2.57
C ARG A 14 1.15 28.96 -3.75
N GLU A 15 0.88 29.86 -4.69
CA GLU A 15 1.69 30.04 -5.90
C GLU A 15 2.97 30.84 -5.65
N ASP A 16 3.11 31.48 -4.49
CA ASP A 16 4.31 32.22 -4.09
C ASP A 16 5.22 31.37 -3.16
N PRO A 17 6.35 30.84 -3.64
CA PRO A 17 7.25 30.01 -2.84
C PRO A 17 7.85 30.72 -1.64
N THR A 18 7.93 32.06 -1.67
CA THR A 18 8.47 32.85 -0.55
C THR A 18 7.56 32.79 0.67
N GLN A 19 6.26 32.52 0.49
CA GLN A 19 5.28 32.43 1.57
C GLN A 19 5.05 31.00 2.08
N TRP A 20 5.63 29.99 1.42
CA TRP A 20 5.49 28.58 1.84
C TRP A 20 5.92 28.31 3.28
N PRO A 21 7.00 28.91 3.83
CA PRO A 21 7.36 28.70 5.23
C PRO A 21 6.22 29.08 6.19
N ASP A 22 5.57 30.22 5.96
CA ASP A 22 4.44 30.68 6.78
C ASP A 22 3.20 29.80 6.58
N GLY A 23 2.91 29.42 5.33
CA GLY A 23 1.79 28.53 5.01
C GLY A 23 1.92 27.15 5.68
N LYS A 24 3.13 26.57 5.68
CA LYS A 24 3.43 25.32 6.38
C LYS A 24 3.24 25.46 7.89
N ARG A 25 3.70 26.56 8.49
CA ARG A 25 3.55 26.83 9.92
C ARG A 25 2.07 26.87 10.33
N ARG A 26 1.25 27.65 9.62
CA ARG A 26 -0.20 27.75 9.90
C ARG A 26 -0.90 26.40 9.74
N LEU A 27 -0.64 25.67 8.66
CA LEU A 27 -1.20 24.33 8.45
C LEU A 27 -0.81 23.37 9.58
N ALA A 28 0.44 23.42 10.05
CA ALA A 28 0.91 22.58 11.15
C ALA A 28 0.23 22.92 12.48
N GLU A 29 -0.02 24.20 12.77
CA GLU A 29 -0.77 24.64 13.94
C GLU A 29 -2.20 24.11 13.91
N ILE A 30 -2.86 24.20 12.75
CA ILE A 30 -4.24 23.74 12.58
C ILE A 30 -4.33 22.22 12.69
N LEU A 31 -3.48 21.49 11.96
CA LEU A 31 -3.52 20.02 11.97
C LEU A 31 -3.22 19.44 13.35
N ARG A 32 -2.51 20.17 14.24
CA ARG A 32 -2.29 19.78 15.64
C ARG A 32 -3.52 19.90 16.53
N THR A 33 -4.57 20.61 16.11
CA THR A 33 -5.75 20.85 16.97
C THR A 33 -6.65 19.63 17.14
N ARG A 34 -6.51 18.61 16.30
CA ARG A 34 -7.32 17.39 16.34
C ARG A 34 -6.45 16.17 16.03
N PRO A 35 -6.81 14.97 16.56
CA PRO A 35 -6.11 13.74 16.24
C PRO A 35 -6.27 13.35 14.76
N ARG A 36 -5.36 12.50 14.27
CA ARG A 36 -5.33 11.99 12.88
C ARG A 36 -6.67 11.42 12.43
N ASP A 37 -7.32 10.63 13.27
CA ASP A 37 -8.54 9.89 12.90
C ASP A 37 -9.73 10.86 12.73
N GLU A 38 -9.80 11.91 13.53
CA GLU A 38 -10.78 12.98 13.35
C GLU A 38 -10.56 13.74 12.04
N TRP A 39 -9.30 14.10 11.71
CA TRP A 39 -9.00 14.70 10.42
C TRP A 39 -9.35 13.78 9.25
N THR A 40 -9.06 12.49 9.40
CA THR A 40 -9.41 11.47 8.41
C THR A 40 -10.91 11.43 8.16
N ALA A 41 -11.72 11.46 9.22
CA ALA A 41 -13.18 11.52 9.11
C ALA A 41 -13.68 12.82 8.45
N VAL A 42 -13.06 13.96 8.76
CA VAL A 42 -13.41 15.27 8.16
C VAL A 42 -13.17 15.29 6.64
N PHE A 43 -12.10 14.64 6.18
CA PHE A 43 -11.71 14.62 4.77
C PHE A 43 -12.24 13.41 3.99
N ASP A 44 -12.88 12.44 4.64
CA ASP A 44 -13.45 11.27 3.95
C ASP A 44 -14.50 11.70 2.92
N GLY A 45 -14.41 11.12 1.71
CA GLY A 45 -15.28 11.45 0.59
C GLY A 45 -15.14 12.87 0.03
N SER A 46 -14.06 13.58 0.38
CA SER A 46 -13.76 14.89 -0.19
C SER A 46 -12.74 14.83 -1.32
N ASP A 47 -12.76 15.86 -2.18
CA ASP A 47 -11.72 16.08 -3.21
C ASP A 47 -10.44 16.72 -2.64
N ALA A 48 -10.35 16.87 -1.31
CA ALA A 48 -9.10 17.25 -0.68
C ALA A 48 -8.24 15.98 -0.60
N CYS A 49 -7.15 15.92 -1.37
CA CYS A 49 -6.20 14.80 -1.41
C CYS A 49 -5.45 14.60 -0.07
N VAL A 50 -6.18 14.34 1.00
CA VAL A 50 -5.71 14.12 2.37
C VAL A 50 -5.96 12.65 2.69
N SER A 51 -4.95 11.99 3.26
CA SER A 51 -5.04 10.60 3.68
C SER A 51 -4.24 10.39 4.96
N PRO A 52 -4.68 9.48 5.85
CA PRO A 52 -3.92 9.18 7.05
C PRO A 52 -2.60 8.48 6.68
N VAL A 53 -1.55 8.82 7.41
CA VAL A 53 -0.33 8.00 7.44
C VAL A 53 -0.58 6.85 8.41
N LEU A 54 -0.60 5.63 7.88
CA LEU A 54 -0.83 4.40 8.63
C LEU A 54 0.49 3.72 8.99
N SER A 55 0.59 3.17 10.19
CA SER A 55 1.67 2.27 10.58
C SER A 55 1.59 0.94 9.84
N LEU A 56 2.64 0.12 9.93
CA LEU A 56 2.64 -1.23 9.37
C LEU A 56 1.59 -2.14 10.00
N ASP A 57 1.23 -1.91 11.25
CA ASP A 57 0.20 -2.70 11.96
C ASP A 57 -1.22 -2.22 11.57
N GLU A 58 -1.39 -0.94 11.27
CA GLU A 58 -2.66 -0.35 10.88
C GLU A 58 -3.02 -0.63 9.41
N ALA A 59 -2.01 -0.70 8.52
CA ALA A 59 -2.22 -0.81 7.08
C ALA A 59 -2.95 -2.09 6.62
N PRO A 60 -2.71 -3.29 7.20
CA PRO A 60 -3.45 -4.50 6.85
C PRO A 60 -4.89 -4.52 7.36
N ILE A 61 -5.12 -3.92 8.53
CA ILE A 61 -6.40 -3.91 9.24
C ILE A 61 -7.33 -2.87 8.62
N THR A 62 -6.77 -1.73 8.23
CA THR A 62 -7.50 -0.67 7.54
C THR A 62 -7.67 -1.08 6.09
N ARG A 63 -8.75 -1.82 5.81
CA ARG A 63 -9.16 -2.20 4.45
C ARG A 63 -9.35 -0.94 3.63
N THR A 64 -8.30 -0.51 2.93
CA THR A 64 -8.35 0.64 2.02
C THR A 64 -9.60 0.52 1.16
N ARG A 65 -10.46 1.55 1.24
CA ARG A 65 -11.73 1.74 0.53
C ARG A 65 -11.53 1.91 -0.98
N TRP A 66 -10.63 1.13 -1.58
CA TRP A 66 -10.48 1.05 -3.02
C TRP A 66 -11.32 -0.14 -3.51
N PRO A 67 -12.57 0.09 -3.96
CA PRO A 67 -13.36 -0.98 -4.54
C PRO A 67 -12.59 -1.60 -5.70
N GLY A 68 -12.27 -2.90 -5.59
CA GLY A 68 -11.54 -3.66 -6.60
C GLY A 68 -10.07 -3.95 -6.30
N ARG A 69 -9.43 -3.28 -5.33
CA ARG A 69 -8.04 -3.58 -4.95
C ARG A 69 -8.01 -4.24 -3.58
N ARG A 70 -7.99 -5.58 -3.56
CA ARG A 70 -7.56 -6.32 -2.38
C ARG A 70 -6.09 -5.97 -2.17
N SER A 71 -5.76 -5.15 -1.17
CA SER A 71 -4.41 -5.17 -0.60
C SER A 71 -4.22 -6.60 -0.10
N SER A 72 -3.57 -7.40 -0.91
CA SER A 72 -3.34 -8.80 -0.69
C SER A 72 -2.25 -8.93 0.36
N THR A 73 -2.58 -8.61 1.61
CA THR A 73 -1.81 -9.05 2.76
C THR A 73 -2.22 -10.50 2.98
N SER A 74 -1.32 -11.42 2.65
CA SER A 74 -1.54 -12.86 2.80
C SER A 74 -1.80 -13.19 4.28
N ALA A 75 -2.75 -14.09 4.54
CA ALA A 75 -3.25 -14.47 5.88
C ALA A 75 -2.22 -15.18 6.80
N ALA A 76 -0.93 -15.18 6.46
CA ALA A 76 0.11 -15.65 7.37
C ALA A 76 0.69 -14.46 8.16
N PRO A 77 0.85 -14.60 9.50
CA PRO A 77 1.03 -13.49 10.45
C PRO A 77 2.30 -12.62 10.25
N PHE A 78 3.21 -12.99 9.35
CA PHE A 78 4.42 -12.22 9.01
C PHE A 78 4.65 -12.04 7.52
N SER A 79 3.68 -12.40 6.68
CA SER A 79 3.85 -12.34 5.23
C SER A 79 3.32 -11.03 4.66
N LEU A 80 4.12 -9.97 4.77
CA LEU A 80 3.98 -8.77 3.91
C LEU A 80 4.37 -9.16 2.47
N ARG A 81 3.66 -10.10 1.87
CA ARG A 81 3.84 -10.46 0.46
C ARG A 81 3.35 -9.29 -0.36
N ARG A 82 4.29 -8.55 -0.94
CA ARG A 82 3.98 -7.67 -2.06
C ARG A 82 3.55 -8.56 -3.20
N HIS A 83 2.25 -8.62 -3.46
CA HIS A 83 1.80 -9.19 -4.72
C HIS A 83 2.22 -8.26 -5.87
N PRO A 84 2.46 -8.80 -7.07
CA PRO A 84 2.61 -7.99 -8.26
C PRO A 84 1.49 -6.95 -8.34
N VAL A 85 1.87 -5.70 -8.65
CA VAL A 85 0.93 -4.56 -8.70
C VAL A 85 -0.17 -4.79 -9.74
N GLN A 86 0.15 -5.53 -10.79
CA GLN A 86 -0.77 -6.03 -11.80
C GLN A 86 -0.98 -7.52 -11.56
N GLN A 87 -2.13 -7.87 -11.01
CA GLN A 87 -2.54 -9.27 -10.90
C GLN A 87 -3.25 -9.64 -12.20
N ASP A 88 -2.78 -10.68 -12.88
CA ASP A 88 -3.62 -11.36 -13.85
C ASP A 88 -4.78 -12.01 -13.09
N ALA A 89 -5.98 -11.50 -13.30
CA ALA A 89 -7.20 -11.99 -12.65
C ALA A 89 -7.44 -13.49 -12.91
N ARG A 90 -6.85 -14.05 -13.97
CA ARG A 90 -6.96 -15.48 -14.30
C ARG A 90 -5.93 -16.34 -13.56
N ARG A 91 -4.84 -15.75 -13.06
CA ARG A 91 -3.77 -16.49 -12.40
C ARG A 91 -4.04 -16.64 -10.92
N ARG A 92 -4.39 -17.85 -10.49
CA ARG A 92 -4.53 -18.20 -9.07
C ARG A 92 -3.14 -18.25 -8.43
N ALA A 93 -2.97 -17.54 -7.31
CA ALA A 93 -1.78 -17.68 -6.49
C ALA A 93 -1.74 -19.09 -5.89
N THR A 94 -0.66 -19.82 -6.15
CA THR A 94 -0.35 -21.09 -5.49
C THR A 94 0.57 -20.84 -4.30
N ALA A 95 0.63 -21.80 -3.37
CA ALA A 95 1.63 -21.77 -2.33
C ALA A 95 3.04 -21.75 -2.95
N PRO A 96 4.03 -21.10 -2.31
CA PRO A 96 5.41 -21.20 -2.77
C PRO A 96 5.82 -22.67 -2.88
N PRO A 97 6.45 -23.11 -3.98
CA PRO A 97 6.96 -24.47 -4.09
C PRO A 97 8.05 -24.69 -3.04
N GLN A 98 8.18 -25.93 -2.57
CA GLN A 98 9.31 -26.31 -1.74
C GLN A 98 10.57 -26.40 -2.60
N PRO A 99 11.77 -26.16 -2.03
CA PRO A 99 13.02 -26.44 -2.73
C PRO A 99 13.02 -27.87 -3.28
N GLY A 100 13.28 -28.00 -4.58
CA GLY A 100 13.33 -29.30 -5.26
C GLY A 100 11.99 -29.85 -5.78
N ALA A 101 10.85 -29.20 -5.49
CA ALA A 101 9.52 -29.69 -5.88
C ALA A 101 9.35 -29.89 -7.40
N ASP A 102 10.05 -29.10 -8.21
CA ASP A 102 9.92 -29.10 -9.68
C ASP A 102 11.17 -29.64 -10.40
N THR A 103 12.21 -30.08 -9.67
CA THR A 103 13.52 -30.46 -10.24
C THR A 103 13.38 -31.48 -11.36
N GLU A 104 12.64 -32.56 -11.09
CA GLU A 104 12.46 -33.66 -12.04
C GLU A 104 11.69 -33.23 -13.30
N ALA A 105 10.66 -32.41 -13.13
CA ALA A 105 9.86 -31.89 -14.23
C ALA A 105 10.68 -30.96 -15.13
N VAL A 106 11.49 -30.08 -14.55
CA VAL A 106 12.38 -29.16 -15.28
C VAL A 106 13.49 -29.90 -16.01
N LEU A 107 14.13 -30.89 -15.37
CA LEU A 107 15.17 -31.71 -16.02
C LEU A 107 14.62 -32.45 -17.25
N ARG A 108 13.37 -32.93 -17.19
CA ARG A 108 12.72 -33.54 -18.36
C ARG A 108 12.38 -32.52 -19.45
N ASP A 109 11.83 -31.37 -19.09
CA ASP A 109 11.49 -30.30 -20.04
C ASP A 109 12.73 -29.84 -20.84
N TRP A 110 13.88 -29.80 -20.18
CA TRP A 110 15.15 -29.42 -20.82
C TRP A 110 15.89 -30.59 -21.49
N GLY A 111 15.33 -31.79 -21.50
CA GLY A 111 15.94 -32.97 -22.12
C GLY A 111 17.14 -33.56 -21.36
N LEU A 112 17.35 -33.16 -20.10
CA LEU A 112 18.41 -33.66 -19.21
C LEU A 112 17.96 -34.92 -18.45
N THR A 113 17.43 -35.90 -19.17
CA THR A 113 16.84 -37.12 -18.57
C THR A 113 17.85 -38.01 -17.86
N ASP A 114 19.14 -37.92 -18.18
CA ASP A 114 20.18 -38.72 -17.53
C ASP A 114 20.40 -38.26 -16.08
N LEU A 115 20.27 -36.96 -15.82
CA LEU A 115 20.38 -36.36 -14.49
C LEU A 115 19.16 -36.63 -13.60
N VAL A 116 18.03 -37.05 -14.18
CA VAL A 116 16.83 -37.43 -13.41
C VAL A 116 17.11 -38.69 -12.58
N ARG A 117 17.88 -39.64 -13.10
CA ARG A 117 18.17 -40.91 -12.39
C ARG A 117 19.04 -40.71 -11.16
N GLU A 118 19.89 -39.68 -11.14
CA GLU A 118 20.80 -39.36 -10.05
C GLU A 118 20.10 -38.61 -8.89
N ALA A 119 19.01 -37.90 -9.16
CA ALA A 119 18.32 -37.08 -8.17
C ALA A 119 17.30 -37.85 -7.29
N THR A 120 17.02 -39.12 -7.59
CA THR A 120 16.01 -39.94 -6.88
C THR A 120 16.61 -40.95 -5.87
N THR A 121 17.91 -40.89 -5.61
CA THR A 121 18.62 -41.69 -4.57
C THR A 121 19.01 -40.80 -3.41
#